data_AF-A0A1C6L6Y6-F1
#
_entry.id   AF-A0A1C6L6Y6-F1
#
_cell.length_a   1.000
_cell.length_b   1.000
_cell.length_c   1.000
_cell.angle_alpha   90.00
_cell.angle_beta   90.00
_cell.angle_gamma   90.00
#
_symmetry.space_group_name_H-M   'P 1'
#
loop_
_entity.id
_entity.type
_entity.pdbx_description
1 polymer ?
#
loop_
_entity_poly.entity_id
_entity_poly.type
_entity_poly.pdbx_seq_one_letter_code
_entity_poly.pdbx_strand_id
1 'polypeptide(L)'
;MKNQMTTISKAILALALLIVCTAVNAQIKYDSKGQLTIGNTTPFGTYSPTLLTNGVYIKGPGSNFFQVDVTPAATRLASHYDQVVFFNTQTSTFNSIQVKNVYNYSDAKAKENIQSLSQSLSILKLLRPVSYNFTDNSDNTKFRKGGDGKEIGLLAQEVEQVLPNIVLTDPDGNKLINYTSLIAVLIDAVKDLNEKVSALEAQQ
;
A
#
# COMPACT_ATOMS: atom_id res chain seq x y z
N MET A 1 61.89 39.05 7.73
CA MET A 1 60.53 38.93 8.33
C MET A 1 59.41 38.78 7.30
N LYS A 2 59.41 39.45 6.14
CA LYS A 2 58.34 39.34 5.12
C LYS A 2 58.07 37.92 4.59
N ASN A 3 59.10 37.09 4.42
CA ASN A 3 58.97 35.73 3.86
C ASN A 3 58.41 34.67 4.82
N GLN A 4 58.50 34.86 6.14
CA GLN A 4 57.89 33.91 7.08
C GLN A 4 56.39 34.18 7.24
N MET A 5 55.98 35.45 7.19
CA MET A 5 54.58 35.86 7.33
C MET A 5 53.71 35.39 6.15
N THR A 6 54.25 35.37 4.92
CA THR A 6 53.58 34.81 3.73
C THR A 6 53.45 33.29 3.78
N THR A 7 54.41 32.58 4.35
CA THR A 7 54.36 31.11 4.50
C THR A 7 53.34 30.69 5.56
N ILE A 8 53.28 31.41 6.68
CA ILE A 8 52.26 31.20 7.73
C ILE A 8 50.86 31.47 7.17
N SER A 9 50.68 32.54 6.38
CA SER A 9 49.40 32.86 5.75
C SER A 9 48.94 31.79 4.73
N LYS A 10 49.87 31.24 3.94
CA LYS A 10 49.58 30.10 3.05
C LYS A 10 49.22 28.82 3.80
N ALA A 11 49.88 28.54 4.92
CA ALA A 11 49.58 27.38 5.76
C ALA A 11 48.20 27.48 6.42
N ILE A 12 47.82 28.67 6.88
CA ILE A 12 46.48 28.94 7.43
C ILE A 12 45.42 28.81 6.34
N LEU A 13 45.67 29.33 5.14
CA LEU A 13 44.76 29.21 4.00
C LEU A 13 44.59 27.74 3.56
N ALA A 14 45.69 26.97 3.56
CA ALA A 14 45.65 25.54 3.26
C ALA A 14 44.88 24.74 4.32
N LEU A 15 45.07 25.06 5.61
CA LEU A 15 44.33 24.44 6.71
C LEU A 15 42.85 24.81 6.67
N ALA A 16 42.51 26.06 6.36
CA ALA A 16 41.14 26.51 6.16
C ALA A 16 40.47 25.81 4.97
N LEU A 17 41.18 25.63 3.84
CA LEU A 17 40.69 24.84 2.71
C LEU A 17 40.47 23.37 3.10
N LEU A 18 41.38 22.78 3.87
CA LEU A 18 41.27 21.39 4.33
C LEU A 18 40.03 21.19 5.22
N ILE A 19 39.73 22.15 6.11
CA ILE A 19 38.54 22.14 6.97
C ILE A 19 37.26 22.30 6.13
N VAL A 20 37.25 23.21 5.15
CA VAL A 20 36.09 23.39 4.24
C VAL A 20 35.82 22.15 3.38
N CYS A 21 36.86 21.41 2.99
CA CYS A 21 36.71 20.13 2.28
C CYS A 21 36.06 19.02 3.13
N THR A 22 36.10 19.10 4.47
CA THR A 22 35.40 18.13 5.34
C THR A 22 33.90 18.42 5.49
N ALA A 23 33.44 19.61 5.09
CA ALA A 23 32.03 19.99 5.11
C ALA A 23 31.28 19.64 3.81
N VAL A 24 31.88 18.83 2.93
CA VAL A 24 31.17 18.28 1.77
C VAL A 24 30.18 17.24 2.29
N ASN A 25 28.89 17.58 2.23
CA ASN A 25 27.80 16.63 2.40
C ASN A 25 27.86 15.62 1.24
N ALA A 26 28.74 14.62 1.35
CA ALA A 26 28.72 13.49 0.44
C ALA A 26 27.35 12.82 0.56
N GLN A 27 26.59 12.81 -0.54
CA GLN A 27 25.25 12.20 -0.61
C GLN A 27 25.31 10.68 -0.45
N ILE A 28 26.48 10.07 -0.61
CA ILE A 28 26.72 8.63 -0.52
C ILE A 28 27.91 8.40 0.43
N LYS A 29 27.70 7.66 1.52
CA LYS A 29 28.74 7.34 2.53
C LYS A 29 28.74 5.83 2.81
N TYR A 30 29.80 5.33 3.42
CA TYR A 30 29.77 4.04 4.10
C TYR A 30 29.75 4.27 5.61
N ASP A 31 28.90 3.56 6.35
CA ASP A 31 28.90 3.63 7.81
C ASP A 31 30.13 2.91 8.42
N SER A 32 30.28 2.98 9.74
CA SER A 32 31.38 2.31 10.46
C SER A 32 31.35 0.77 10.38
N LYS A 33 30.30 0.19 9.79
CA LYS A 33 30.12 -1.25 9.53
C LYS A 33 30.25 -1.58 8.04
N GLY A 34 30.63 -0.62 7.19
CA GLY A 34 30.84 -0.82 5.75
C GLY A 34 29.55 -0.82 4.92
N GLN A 35 28.44 -0.31 5.43
CA GLN A 35 27.15 -0.25 4.73
C GLN A 35 26.99 1.05 3.97
N LEU A 36 26.60 0.99 2.69
CA LEU A 36 26.32 2.16 1.86
C LEU A 36 25.09 2.92 2.40
N THR A 37 25.25 4.20 2.73
CA THR A 37 24.16 5.09 3.15
C THR A 37 24.01 6.25 2.15
N ILE A 38 22.76 6.70 1.94
CA ILE A 38 22.45 7.87 1.12
C ILE A 38 21.81 8.94 2.02
N GLY A 39 22.45 10.10 2.15
CA GLY A 39 22.02 11.19 3.04
C GLY A 39 22.64 11.11 4.45
N ASN A 40 22.02 10.38 5.37
CA ASN A 40 22.49 10.27 6.78
C ASN A 40 23.49 9.10 6.96
N THR A 41 24.36 9.18 7.97
CA THR A 41 25.32 8.13 8.37
C THR A 41 24.71 7.08 9.29
N THR A 42 23.47 7.28 9.78
CA THR A 42 22.74 6.29 10.58
C THR A 42 21.78 5.49 9.67
N PRO A 43 22.00 4.18 9.46
CA PRO A 43 21.05 3.35 8.72
C PRO A 43 19.70 3.29 9.44
N PHE A 44 18.59 3.51 8.72
CA PHE A 44 17.24 3.29 9.25
C PHE A 44 16.91 1.79 9.41
N GLY A 45 17.70 0.92 8.77
CA GLY A 45 17.64 -0.53 8.86
C GLY A 45 18.65 -1.17 7.88
N THR A 46 18.82 -2.49 7.94
CA THR A 46 19.64 -3.22 6.96
C THR A 46 18.81 -3.54 5.73
N TYR A 47 18.70 -2.57 4.82
CA TYR A 47 18.13 -2.79 3.50
C TYR A 47 19.25 -2.80 2.46
N SER A 48 19.17 -3.74 1.53
CA SER A 48 20.10 -3.82 0.40
C SER A 48 19.37 -3.39 -0.88
N PRO A 49 19.39 -2.10 -1.24
CA PRO A 49 18.85 -1.66 -2.51
C PRO A 49 19.75 -2.15 -3.65
N THR A 50 19.15 -2.79 -4.65
CA THR A 50 19.82 -3.19 -5.89
C THR A 50 19.18 -2.43 -7.04
N LEU A 51 20.01 -1.68 -7.78
CA LEU A 51 19.62 -1.01 -9.02
C LEU A 51 20.16 -1.81 -10.19
N LEU A 52 19.26 -2.29 -11.04
CA LEU A 52 19.58 -3.09 -12.22
C LEU A 52 18.91 -2.46 -13.44
N THR A 53 19.32 -2.88 -14.64
CA THR A 53 18.65 -2.49 -15.90
C THR A 53 17.18 -2.91 -15.95
N ASN A 54 16.80 -3.96 -15.21
CA ASN A 54 15.43 -4.44 -15.13
C ASN A 54 14.59 -3.79 -14.01
N GLY A 55 15.17 -2.90 -13.18
CA GLY A 55 14.42 -2.15 -12.17
C GLY A 55 15.12 -2.03 -10.82
N VAL A 56 14.31 -1.85 -9.78
CA VAL A 56 14.75 -1.58 -8.40
C VAL A 56 14.24 -2.66 -7.46
N TYR A 57 15.14 -3.18 -6.64
CA TYR A 57 14.86 -4.22 -5.66
C TYR A 57 15.33 -3.76 -4.29
N ILE A 58 14.48 -3.82 -3.29
CA ILE A 58 14.80 -3.49 -1.91
C ILE A 58 14.65 -4.76 -1.09
N LYS A 59 15.76 -5.32 -0.62
CA LYS A 59 15.76 -6.53 0.20
C LYS A 59 15.96 -6.17 1.67
N GLY A 60 15.10 -6.68 2.54
CA GLY A 60 15.24 -6.57 3.99
C GLY A 60 16.12 -7.67 4.58
N PRO A 61 16.31 -7.72 5.91
CA PRO A 61 16.95 -8.85 6.57
C PRO A 61 16.20 -10.16 6.24
N GLY A 62 16.94 -11.22 5.89
CA GLY A 62 16.37 -12.52 5.52
C GLY A 62 15.96 -12.62 4.04
N SER A 63 14.72 -13.08 3.76
CA SER A 63 14.19 -13.34 2.41
C SER A 63 13.17 -12.31 1.93
N ASN A 64 12.82 -11.31 2.77
CA ASN A 64 11.82 -10.31 2.46
C ASN A 64 12.31 -9.32 1.38
N PHE A 65 11.45 -8.95 0.43
CA PHE A 65 11.78 -7.98 -0.62
C PHE A 65 10.58 -7.14 -1.05
N PHE A 66 10.88 -5.99 -1.64
CA PHE A 66 9.97 -5.22 -2.49
C PHE A 66 10.66 -4.93 -3.82
N GLN A 67 9.92 -5.03 -4.92
CA GLN A 67 10.45 -4.97 -6.27
C GLN A 67 9.60 -4.05 -7.16
N VAL A 68 10.28 -3.23 -7.95
CA VAL A 68 9.74 -2.50 -9.10
C VAL A 68 10.43 -3.04 -10.35
N ASP A 69 9.71 -3.81 -11.17
CA ASP A 69 10.23 -4.40 -12.42
C ASP A 69 9.70 -3.65 -13.63
N VAL A 70 10.63 -3.17 -14.45
CA VAL A 70 10.37 -2.31 -15.63
C VAL A 70 10.63 -3.02 -16.95
N THR A 71 10.93 -4.32 -16.93
CA THR A 71 11.10 -5.13 -18.15
C THR A 71 9.80 -5.42 -18.91
N PRO A 72 8.64 -5.64 -18.27
CA PRO A 72 7.40 -5.90 -18.98
C PRO A 72 6.82 -4.61 -19.56
N ALA A 73 5.89 -4.75 -20.51
CA ALA A 73 5.25 -3.60 -21.16
C ALA A 73 4.56 -2.63 -20.16
N ALA A 74 4.05 -3.15 -19.04
CA ALA A 74 3.60 -2.37 -17.91
C ALA A 74 4.46 -2.71 -16.69
N THR A 75 4.95 -1.68 -15.99
CA THR A 75 5.73 -1.83 -14.76
C THR A 75 5.00 -2.69 -13.73
N ARG A 76 5.73 -3.60 -13.09
CA ARG A 76 5.21 -4.48 -12.05
C ARG A 76 5.71 -4.06 -10.68
N LEU A 77 4.84 -4.19 -9.70
CA LEU A 77 5.16 -4.07 -8.28
C LEU A 77 4.96 -5.44 -7.62
N ALA A 78 5.96 -5.90 -6.86
CA ALA A 78 5.90 -7.18 -6.16
C ALA A 78 6.49 -7.07 -4.75
N SER A 79 6.03 -7.93 -3.86
CA SER A 79 6.46 -8.05 -2.47
C SER A 79 6.87 -9.50 -2.17
N HIS A 80 7.41 -9.75 -0.98
CA HIS A 80 7.79 -11.09 -0.54
C HIS A 80 6.65 -12.10 -0.57
N TYR A 81 5.47 -11.66 -0.15
CA TYR A 81 4.22 -12.42 -0.21
C TYR A 81 3.35 -11.91 -1.37
N ASP A 82 2.16 -12.51 -1.55
CA ASP A 82 1.20 -12.16 -2.61
C ASP A 82 0.50 -10.80 -2.41
N GLN A 83 1.02 -9.93 -1.52
CA GLN A 83 0.39 -8.66 -1.16
C GLN A 83 1.40 -7.51 -1.06
N VAL A 84 1.00 -6.37 -1.63
CA VAL A 84 1.60 -5.06 -1.36
C VAL A 84 0.65 -4.29 -0.46
N VAL A 85 1.05 -4.03 0.78
CA VAL A 85 0.22 -3.35 1.78
C VAL A 85 0.53 -1.85 1.79
N PHE A 86 -0.48 -1.01 1.57
CA PHE A 86 -0.36 0.45 1.62
C PHE A 86 -0.66 0.97 3.02
N PHE A 87 0.28 0.75 3.96
CA PHE A 87 0.15 1.14 5.36
C PHE A 87 1.31 2.04 5.78
N ASN A 88 1.01 3.14 6.47
CA ASN A 88 2.01 4.03 7.05
C ASN A 88 2.31 3.61 8.49
N THR A 89 3.42 2.92 8.70
CA THR A 89 3.86 2.46 10.03
C THR A 89 4.12 3.60 11.01
N GLN A 90 4.53 4.79 10.56
CA GLN A 90 4.82 5.90 11.48
C GLN A 90 3.55 6.47 12.11
N THR A 91 2.44 6.48 11.36
CA THR A 91 1.14 7.00 11.83
C THR A 91 0.17 5.89 12.23
N SER A 92 0.50 4.62 11.93
CA SER A 92 -0.38 3.46 12.12
C SER A 92 -1.70 3.56 11.36
N THR A 93 -1.64 3.99 10.10
CA THR A 93 -2.83 4.25 9.27
C THR A 93 -2.72 3.58 7.90
N PHE A 94 -3.84 3.06 7.38
CA PHE A 94 -3.93 2.65 5.97
C PHE A 94 -3.99 3.88 5.06
N ASN A 95 -3.39 3.80 3.88
CA ASN A 95 -3.44 4.88 2.89
C ASN A 95 -4.61 4.69 1.92
N SER A 96 -5.22 5.79 1.51
CA SER A 96 -6.14 5.82 0.35
C SER A 96 -5.37 5.76 -0.96
N ILE A 97 -5.87 4.98 -1.93
CA ILE A 97 -5.28 4.83 -3.27
C ILE A 97 -6.12 5.58 -4.29
N GLN A 98 -5.54 6.55 -5.00
CA GLN A 98 -6.17 7.22 -6.13
C GLN A 98 -5.63 6.62 -7.43
N VAL A 99 -6.52 5.98 -8.19
CA VAL A 99 -6.23 5.39 -9.50
C VAL A 99 -7.37 5.70 -10.45
N LYS A 100 -7.08 5.68 -11.76
CA LYS A 100 -8.13 5.87 -12.77
C LYS A 100 -9.07 4.66 -12.85
N ASN A 101 -8.51 3.47 -13.04
CA ASN A 101 -9.23 2.19 -13.14
C ASN A 101 -8.43 1.07 -12.44
N VAL A 102 -9.14 0.07 -11.90
CA VAL A 102 -8.56 -1.18 -11.39
C VAL A 102 -9.08 -2.35 -12.22
N TYR A 103 -8.17 -3.11 -12.83
CA TYR A 103 -8.51 -4.34 -13.57
C TYR A 103 -8.10 -5.55 -12.74
N ASN A 104 -9.06 -6.44 -12.45
CA ASN A 104 -8.81 -7.67 -11.68
C ASN A 104 -8.64 -8.84 -12.65
N TYR A 105 -7.58 -9.64 -12.47
CA TYR A 105 -7.34 -10.83 -13.29
C TYR A 105 -8.46 -11.87 -13.06
N SER A 106 -9.22 -12.18 -14.11
CA SER A 106 -10.44 -13.00 -14.01
C SER A 106 -10.64 -13.89 -15.25
N ASP A 107 -9.56 -14.29 -15.91
CA ASP A 107 -9.58 -15.23 -17.04
C ASP A 107 -10.11 -16.60 -16.57
N ALA A 108 -10.91 -17.29 -17.39
CA ALA A 108 -11.46 -18.60 -17.06
C ALA A 108 -10.36 -19.63 -16.76
N LYS A 109 -9.21 -19.55 -17.45
CA LYS A 109 -8.06 -20.44 -17.21
C LYS A 109 -7.37 -20.22 -15.85
N ALA A 110 -7.66 -19.09 -15.20
CA ALA A 110 -7.12 -18.75 -13.88
C ALA A 110 -8.01 -19.27 -12.75
N LYS A 111 -9.11 -19.95 -13.07
CA LYS A 111 -10.13 -20.40 -12.13
C LYS A 111 -10.42 -21.87 -12.35
N GLU A 112 -10.70 -22.56 -11.26
CA GLU A 112 -11.15 -23.95 -11.24
C GLU A 112 -12.35 -24.08 -10.30
N ASN A 113 -13.08 -25.21 -10.38
CA ASN A 113 -14.22 -25.50 -9.51
C ASN A 113 -15.31 -24.41 -9.53
N ILE A 114 -15.63 -23.89 -10.72
CA ILE A 114 -16.57 -22.78 -10.91
C ILE A 114 -18.00 -23.25 -10.60
N GLN A 115 -18.65 -22.59 -9.63
CA GLN A 115 -20.04 -22.84 -9.24
C GLN A 115 -20.84 -21.54 -9.31
N SER A 116 -22.12 -21.65 -9.69
CA SER A 116 -23.05 -20.53 -9.63
C SER A 116 -23.35 -20.16 -8.17
N LEU A 117 -23.49 -18.87 -7.91
CA LEU A 117 -24.03 -18.40 -6.63
C LEU A 117 -25.54 -18.69 -6.57
N SER A 118 -26.05 -18.79 -5.35
CA SER A 118 -27.48 -18.88 -5.08
C SER A 118 -27.75 -18.31 -3.70
N GLN A 119 -29.03 -17.99 -3.42
CA GLN A 119 -29.48 -17.43 -2.14
C GLN A 119 -28.83 -16.08 -1.75
N SER A 120 -28.21 -15.39 -2.71
CA SER A 120 -27.48 -14.14 -2.45
C SER A 120 -28.36 -13.04 -1.89
N LEU A 121 -29.63 -12.95 -2.30
CA LEU A 121 -30.56 -11.97 -1.75
C LEU A 121 -30.79 -12.19 -0.24
N SER A 122 -30.96 -13.43 0.19
CA SER A 122 -31.14 -13.77 1.60
C SER A 122 -29.90 -13.43 2.42
N ILE A 123 -28.71 -13.70 1.88
CA ILE A 123 -27.42 -13.37 2.48
C ILE A 123 -27.29 -11.85 2.67
N LEU A 124 -27.55 -11.06 1.62
CA LEU A 124 -27.41 -9.61 1.68
C LEU A 124 -28.38 -8.95 2.68
N LYS A 125 -29.57 -9.52 2.89
CA LYS A 125 -30.53 -9.03 3.90
C LYS A 125 -30.02 -9.15 5.34
N LEU A 126 -29.02 -9.98 5.59
CA LEU A 126 -28.38 -10.12 6.91
C LEU A 126 -27.31 -9.06 7.16
N LEU A 127 -26.82 -8.41 6.09
CA LEU A 127 -25.78 -7.38 6.21
C LEU A 127 -26.40 -6.05 6.61
N ARG A 128 -25.74 -5.34 7.53
CA ARG A 128 -26.16 -4.01 7.99
C ARG A 128 -25.23 -2.92 7.45
N PRO A 129 -25.69 -2.08 6.51
CA PRO A 129 -24.97 -0.89 6.12
C PRO A 129 -24.82 0.07 7.30
N VAL A 130 -23.63 0.65 7.47
CA VAL A 130 -23.30 1.59 8.55
C VAL A 130 -22.63 2.83 7.98
N SER A 131 -22.76 3.96 8.70
CA SER A 131 -21.98 5.16 8.49
C SER A 131 -21.05 5.40 9.68
N TYR A 132 -19.80 5.76 9.42
CA TYR A 132 -18.76 5.83 10.44
C TYR A 132 -17.68 6.86 10.10
N ASN A 133 -16.83 7.16 11.09
CA ASN A 133 -15.56 7.84 10.91
C ASN A 133 -14.45 6.88 11.30
N PHE A 134 -13.33 6.89 10.57
CA PHE A 134 -12.14 6.23 11.08
C PHE A 134 -11.60 7.00 12.29
N THR A 135 -10.96 6.27 13.21
CA THR A 135 -10.40 6.84 14.44
C THR A 135 -9.07 7.54 14.21
N ASP A 136 -8.42 7.28 13.08
CA ASP A 136 -7.20 7.97 12.67
C ASP A 136 -7.55 9.36 12.13
N ASN A 137 -7.55 10.34 13.04
CA ASN A 137 -7.72 11.76 12.75
C ASN A 137 -6.51 12.33 11.98
N SER A 138 -6.19 11.80 10.80
CA SER A 138 -5.28 12.46 9.88
C SER A 138 -5.92 13.78 9.46
N ASP A 139 -5.21 14.88 9.64
CA ASP A 139 -5.64 16.23 9.26
C ASP A 139 -5.88 16.30 7.74
N ASN A 140 -7.10 15.93 7.34
CA ASN A 140 -7.55 15.84 5.95
C ASN A 140 -7.86 17.22 5.36
N THR A 141 -7.42 18.33 5.97
CA THR A 141 -7.70 19.69 5.50
C THR A 141 -7.31 19.95 4.04
N LYS A 142 -6.37 19.16 3.49
CA LYS A 142 -5.98 19.22 2.06
C LYS A 142 -6.89 18.40 1.13
N PHE A 143 -7.62 17.42 1.64
CA PHE A 143 -8.52 16.54 0.87
C PHE A 143 -9.97 16.75 1.31
N ARG A 144 -10.81 17.26 0.40
CA ARG A 144 -12.23 17.53 0.72
C ARG A 144 -13.08 16.34 0.30
N LYS A 145 -13.80 15.75 1.27
CA LYS A 145 -14.93 14.84 1.02
C LYS A 145 -16.22 15.65 0.94
N GLY A 146 -17.17 15.20 0.13
CA GLY A 146 -18.51 15.79 0.07
C GLY A 146 -19.38 15.39 1.27
N GLY A 147 -20.55 16.01 1.41
CA GLY A 147 -21.52 15.69 2.46
C GLY A 147 -21.03 16.05 3.86
N ASP A 148 -21.32 15.20 4.85
CA ASP A 148 -20.83 15.33 6.22
C ASP A 148 -19.44 14.69 6.44
N GLY A 149 -18.80 14.24 5.36
CA GLY A 149 -17.46 13.65 5.38
C GLY A 149 -17.37 12.24 5.99
N LYS A 150 -18.50 11.65 6.41
CA LYS A 150 -18.53 10.29 6.96
C LYS A 150 -18.35 9.25 5.86
N GLU A 151 -17.76 8.14 6.25
CA GLU A 151 -17.69 6.94 5.42
C GLU A 151 -19.01 6.17 5.49
N ILE A 152 -19.25 5.35 4.45
CA ILE A 152 -20.35 4.41 4.38
C ILE A 152 -19.77 3.05 4.02
N GLY A 153 -20.19 2.01 4.72
CA GLY A 153 -19.72 0.65 4.46
C GLY A 153 -20.37 -0.39 5.36
N LEU A 154 -19.62 -1.44 5.64
CA LEU A 154 -20.00 -2.60 6.44
C LEU A 154 -18.97 -2.85 7.53
N LEU A 155 -19.38 -3.50 8.61
CA LEU A 155 -18.46 -4.01 9.64
C LEU A 155 -17.93 -5.38 9.22
N ALA A 156 -16.60 -5.54 9.18
CA ALA A 156 -15.98 -6.77 8.72
C ALA A 156 -16.36 -8.00 9.58
N GLN A 157 -16.57 -7.79 10.89
CA GLN A 157 -17.00 -8.83 11.83
C GLN A 157 -18.41 -9.32 11.53
N GLU A 158 -19.33 -8.43 11.14
CA GLU A 158 -20.70 -8.81 10.76
C GLU A 158 -20.69 -9.53 9.40
N VAL A 159 -19.87 -9.05 8.46
CA VAL A 159 -19.70 -9.70 7.15
C VAL A 159 -19.10 -11.10 7.30
N GLU A 160 -18.11 -11.29 8.17
CA GLU A 160 -17.44 -12.58 8.37
C GLU A 160 -18.41 -13.70 8.80
N GLN A 161 -19.46 -13.36 9.54
CA GLN A 161 -20.48 -14.32 9.99
C GLN A 161 -21.34 -14.86 8.83
N VAL A 162 -21.44 -14.13 7.72
CA VAL A 162 -22.36 -14.44 6.61
C VAL A 162 -21.63 -14.74 5.30
N LEU A 163 -20.54 -14.01 5.02
CA LEU A 163 -19.68 -14.11 3.85
C LEU A 163 -18.20 -14.11 4.27
N PRO A 164 -17.71 -15.16 4.96
CA PRO A 164 -16.33 -15.20 5.46
C PRO A 164 -15.29 -15.09 4.35
N ASN A 165 -15.58 -15.60 3.16
CA ASN A 165 -14.65 -15.66 2.02
C ASN A 165 -14.23 -14.29 1.47
N ILE A 166 -14.91 -13.20 1.85
CA ILE A 166 -14.57 -11.85 1.43
C ILE A 166 -13.92 -11.03 2.54
N VAL A 167 -13.70 -11.64 3.72
CA VAL A 167 -13.03 -11.01 4.86
C VAL A 167 -11.62 -11.57 4.99
N LEU A 168 -10.64 -10.69 5.02
CA LEU A 168 -9.25 -11.01 5.34
C LEU A 168 -8.96 -10.54 6.76
N THR A 169 -8.32 -11.38 7.57
CA THR A 169 -7.67 -10.93 8.82
C THR A 169 -6.18 -10.90 8.58
N ASP A 170 -5.56 -9.73 8.72
CA ASP A 170 -4.12 -9.57 8.53
C ASP A 170 -3.32 -10.09 9.76
N PRO A 171 -1.98 -10.21 9.66
CA PRO A 171 -1.16 -10.68 10.78
C PRO A 171 -1.21 -9.81 12.05
N ASP A 172 -1.62 -8.55 11.93
CA ASP A 172 -1.77 -7.62 13.04
C ASP A 172 -3.17 -7.69 13.67
N GLY A 173 -4.07 -8.52 13.13
CA GLY A 173 -5.42 -8.75 13.61
C GLY A 173 -6.46 -7.79 13.03
N ASN A 174 -6.10 -6.92 12.08
CA ASN A 174 -7.06 -6.05 11.40
C ASN A 174 -7.92 -6.87 10.43
N LYS A 175 -9.22 -6.56 10.37
CA LYS A 175 -10.14 -7.19 9.42
C LYS A 175 -10.43 -6.27 8.25
N LEU A 176 -10.28 -6.78 7.03
CA LEU A 176 -10.48 -6.08 5.77
C LEU A 176 -11.57 -6.76 4.95
N ILE A 177 -12.34 -5.99 4.17
CA ILE A 177 -13.40 -6.50 3.30
C ILE A 177 -12.99 -6.32 1.83
N ASN A 178 -13.09 -7.39 1.05
CA ASN A 178 -13.05 -7.30 -0.41
C ASN A 178 -14.42 -6.85 -0.95
N TYR A 179 -14.63 -5.53 -1.00
CA TYR A 179 -15.86 -4.93 -1.52
C TYR A 179 -16.12 -5.25 -2.99
N THR A 180 -15.08 -5.52 -3.80
CA THR A 180 -15.27 -5.90 -5.21
C THR A 180 -16.01 -7.24 -5.33
N SER A 181 -15.75 -8.19 -4.44
CA SER A 181 -16.44 -9.48 -4.45
C SER A 181 -17.94 -9.36 -4.14
N LEU A 182 -18.37 -8.34 -3.37
CA LEU A 182 -19.79 -8.10 -3.11
C LEU A 182 -20.59 -7.82 -4.38
N ILE A 183 -19.96 -7.30 -5.45
CA ILE A 183 -20.63 -7.03 -6.72
C ILE A 183 -21.19 -8.33 -7.34
N ALA A 184 -20.46 -9.44 -7.25
CA ALA A 184 -20.95 -10.72 -7.77
C ALA A 184 -22.18 -11.23 -6.99
N VAL A 185 -22.17 -11.08 -5.66
CA VAL A 185 -23.29 -11.41 -4.78
C VAL A 185 -24.51 -10.52 -5.09
N LEU A 186 -24.28 -9.22 -5.29
CA LEU A 186 -25.32 -8.26 -5.66
C LEU A 186 -25.97 -8.59 -7.02
N ILE A 187 -25.18 -8.97 -8.02
CA ILE A 187 -25.69 -9.39 -9.34
C ILE A 187 -26.65 -10.57 -9.20
N ASP A 188 -26.25 -11.60 -8.46
CA ASP A 188 -27.09 -12.78 -8.22
C ASP A 188 -28.36 -12.42 -7.43
N ALA A 189 -28.25 -11.57 -6.41
CA ALA A 189 -29.39 -11.11 -5.61
C ALA A 189 -30.41 -10.31 -6.43
N VAL A 190 -29.96 -9.47 -7.38
CA VAL A 190 -30.85 -8.72 -8.27
C VAL A 190 -31.58 -9.66 -9.23
N LYS A 191 -30.91 -10.71 -9.74
CA LYS A 191 -31.56 -11.74 -10.56
C LYS A 191 -32.63 -12.50 -9.78
N ASP A 192 -32.30 -12.97 -8.58
CA ASP A 192 -33.26 -13.66 -7.69
C ASP A 192 -34.44 -12.74 -7.32
N LEU A 193 -34.19 -11.45 -7.06
CA LEU A 193 -35.25 -10.48 -6.81
C LEU A 193 -36.16 -10.30 -8.05
N ASN A 194 -35.58 -10.19 -9.24
CA ASN A 194 -36.33 -10.03 -10.48
C ASN A 194 -37.22 -11.25 -10.77
N GLU A 195 -36.70 -12.47 -10.56
CA GLU A 195 -37.47 -13.71 -10.71
C GLU A 195 -38.69 -13.75 -9.77
N LYS A 196 -38.50 -13.33 -8.51
CA LYS A 196 -39.61 -13.23 -7.53
C LYS A 196 -40.65 -12.20 -7.95
N VAL A 197 -40.23 -11.05 -8.45
CA VAL A 197 -41.16 -10.01 -8.95
C VAL A 197 -41.96 -10.53 -10.13
N SER A 198 -41.31 -11.13 -11.13
CA SER A 198 -42.01 -11.69 -12.30
C SER A 198 -42.99 -12.80 -11.91
N ALA A 199 -42.63 -13.65 -10.93
CA ALA A 199 -43.53 -14.68 -10.43
C ALA A 199 -44.78 -14.11 -9.73
N LEU A 200 -44.63 -12.99 -9.00
CA LEU A 200 -45.75 -12.30 -8.35
C LEU A 200 -46.64 -11.55 -9.35
N GLU A 201 -46.05 -10.97 -10.40
CA GLU A 201 -46.81 -10.30 -11.47
C GLU A 201 -47.62 -11.30 -12.30
N ALA A 202 -47.10 -12.50 -12.55
CA ALA A 202 -47.82 -13.55 -13.27
C ALA A 202 -49.01 -14.14 -12.49
N GLN A 203 -49.12 -13.84 -11.18
CA GLN A 203 -50.22 -14.27 -10.32
C GLN A 203 -51.35 -13.23 -10.22
N GLN A 204 -51.17 -12.04 -10.79
CA GLN A 204 -52.16 -10.96 -10.87
C GLN A 204 -52.91 -10.99 -12.20
#